data_AF-A0AAF0EP82-F1
#
_entry.id   AF-A0AAF0EP82-F1
#
_cell.length_a   1.000
_cell.length_b   1.000
_cell.length_c   1.000
_cell.angle_alpha   90.00
_cell.angle_beta   90.00
_cell.angle_gamma   90.00
#
_symmetry.space_group_name_H-M   'P 1'
#
loop_
_entity.id
_entity.type
_entity.pdbx_description
1 polymer ?
#
loop_
_entity_poly.entity_id
_entity_poly.type
_entity_poly.pdbx_seq_one_letter_code
_entity_poly.pdbx_strand_id
1 'polypeptide(L)'
;MSTAPMSTASFQRSRSHSLDKSNAQLRADEDERILDRISYTDPMRHLRIDWPHSSIKGTFVIGARAPDLSPPAFDLPRDEITGPNSTSAEFSTRTCTINTTVVVLSGTDDAAPKSAAPLSLRTNPAHVNCHTSSGNIVIAIPHYVGKEPLHIRCETGSGNVCVGIPPSFNGLLSWNTEGGSFEVSPGLRERYMRLDSEPRKRHGTAKISADPSAPAWAT
;
A
#
# COMPACT_ATOMS: atom_id res chain seq x y z
N MET A 1 60.37 -5.89 2.55
CA MET A 1 59.46 -6.94 3.07
C MET A 1 58.46 -6.24 3.98
N SER A 2 57.39 -5.69 3.41
CA SER A 2 56.01 -6.24 3.39
C SER A 2 55.31 -6.19 4.76
N THR A 3 54.57 -5.10 4.99
CA THR A 3 53.60 -4.93 6.10
C THR A 3 52.20 -5.25 5.57
N ALA A 4 51.53 -6.23 6.18
CA ALA A 4 50.18 -6.65 5.82
C ALA A 4 49.10 -5.63 6.27
N PRO A 5 48.03 -5.40 5.50
CA PRO A 5 46.90 -4.59 5.95
C PRO A 5 45.92 -5.42 6.80
N MET A 6 45.51 -4.87 7.94
CA MET A 6 44.45 -5.41 8.80
C MET A 6 43.08 -5.35 8.10
N SER A 7 42.37 -6.47 8.17
CA SER A 7 41.02 -6.68 7.64
C SER A 7 39.96 -5.98 8.50
N THR A 8 39.28 -4.99 7.93
CA THR A 8 38.18 -4.22 8.54
C THR A 8 36.78 -4.72 8.15
N ALA A 9 36.64 -5.99 7.74
CA ALA A 9 35.39 -6.49 7.14
C ALA A 9 34.40 -7.17 8.12
N SER A 10 34.75 -7.36 9.39
CA SER A 10 33.94 -8.18 10.33
C SER A 10 33.04 -7.40 11.28
N PHE A 11 33.14 -6.06 11.38
CA PHE A 11 32.38 -5.26 12.36
C PHE A 11 31.06 -4.67 11.82
N GLN A 12 30.85 -4.65 10.51
CA GLN A 12 29.62 -4.09 9.90
C GLN A 12 28.43 -5.06 9.90
N ARG A 13 28.66 -6.38 9.92
CA ARG A 13 27.58 -7.39 9.80
C ARG A 13 26.73 -7.55 11.08
N SER A 14 27.31 -7.32 12.25
CA SER A 14 26.60 -7.51 13.53
C SER A 14 25.67 -6.34 13.87
N ARG A 15 25.97 -5.12 13.38
CA ARG A 15 25.11 -3.94 13.60
C ARG A 15 23.85 -3.97 12.74
N SER A 16 23.94 -4.41 11.48
CA SER A 16 22.77 -4.50 10.60
C SER A 16 21.73 -5.49 11.15
N HIS A 17 22.16 -6.68 11.58
CA HIS A 17 21.24 -7.67 12.15
C HIS A 17 20.59 -7.25 13.47
N SER A 18 21.24 -6.43 14.28
CA SER A 18 20.63 -5.90 15.50
C SER A 18 19.57 -4.83 15.22
N LEU A 19 19.79 -4.00 14.19
CA LEU A 19 18.88 -2.91 13.78
C LEU A 19 17.64 -3.45 13.05
N ASP A 20 17.80 -4.51 12.25
CA ASP A 20 16.69 -5.14 11.54
C ASP A 20 15.68 -5.75 12.52
N LYS A 21 16.17 -6.37 13.60
CA LYS A 21 15.30 -6.94 14.66
C LYS A 21 14.55 -5.86 15.44
N SER A 22 15.19 -4.73 15.75
CA SER A 22 14.49 -3.62 16.42
C SER A 22 13.43 -2.99 15.52
N ASN A 23 13.70 -2.86 14.21
CA ASN A 23 12.73 -2.30 13.28
C ASN A 23 11.52 -3.22 13.05
N ALA A 24 11.73 -4.53 12.99
CA ALA A 24 10.64 -5.50 12.90
C ALA A 24 9.71 -5.44 14.14
N GLN A 25 10.29 -5.31 15.34
CA GLN A 25 9.51 -5.17 16.57
C GLN A 25 8.68 -3.88 16.58
N LEU A 26 9.29 -2.74 16.21
CA LEU A 26 8.58 -1.45 16.16
C LEU A 26 7.38 -1.47 15.21
N ARG A 27 7.49 -2.19 14.09
CA ARG A 27 6.38 -2.35 13.13
C ARG A 27 5.25 -3.20 13.69
N ALA A 28 5.59 -4.32 14.34
CA ALA A 28 4.60 -5.17 14.98
C ALA A 28 3.85 -4.42 16.10
N ASP A 29 4.58 -3.67 16.93
CA ASP A 29 4.01 -2.83 17.98
C ASP A 29 3.08 -1.74 17.40
N GLU A 30 3.42 -1.18 16.23
CA GLU A 30 2.57 -0.21 15.53
C GLU A 30 1.32 -0.85 14.92
N ASP A 31 1.47 -2.01 14.27
CA ASP A 31 0.33 -2.78 13.73
C ASP A 31 -0.65 -3.15 14.86
N GLU A 32 -0.17 -3.59 16.04
CA GLU A 32 -1.03 -3.86 17.20
C GLU A 32 -1.74 -2.59 17.69
N ARG A 33 -1.05 -1.45 17.81
CA ARG A 33 -1.67 -0.18 18.19
C ARG A 33 -2.73 0.28 17.19
N ILE A 34 -2.51 0.02 15.91
CA ILE A 34 -3.46 0.34 14.85
C ILE A 34 -4.69 -0.57 14.96
N LEU A 35 -4.49 -1.88 15.16
CA LEU A 35 -5.57 -2.84 15.36
C LEU A 35 -6.42 -2.50 16.59
N ASP A 36 -5.81 -2.13 17.71
CA ASP A 36 -6.52 -1.69 18.92
C ASP A 36 -7.44 -0.48 18.67
N ARG A 37 -7.03 0.42 17.75
CA ARG A 37 -7.84 1.58 17.32
C ARG A 37 -8.96 1.18 16.36
N ILE A 38 -8.81 0.09 15.61
CA ILE A 38 -9.76 -0.39 14.61
C ILE A 38 -10.56 -1.52 15.23
N SER A 39 -11.50 -1.17 16.09
CA SER A 39 -12.17 -2.13 16.99
C SER A 39 -13.09 -3.19 16.33
N TYR A 40 -13.17 -3.30 15.00
CA TYR A 40 -14.27 -4.05 14.35
C TYR A 40 -13.95 -4.80 13.04
N THR A 41 -12.69 -5.03 12.65
CA THR A 41 -12.43 -5.76 11.39
C THR A 41 -11.24 -6.70 11.52
N ASP A 42 -11.51 -8.00 11.44
CA ASP A 42 -10.47 -9.01 11.37
C ASP A 42 -9.62 -8.76 10.12
N PRO A 43 -8.29 -8.76 10.25
CA PRO A 43 -7.41 -8.53 9.11
C PRO A 43 -7.54 -9.69 8.12
N MET A 44 -7.61 -9.36 6.83
CA MET A 44 -7.70 -10.33 5.73
C MET A 44 -6.53 -10.22 4.78
N ARG A 45 -6.09 -11.33 4.19
CA ARG A 45 -4.99 -11.26 3.22
C ARG A 45 -5.46 -10.72 1.88
N HIS A 46 -6.59 -11.24 1.42
CA HIS A 46 -7.19 -10.90 0.14
C HIS A 46 -8.68 -10.68 0.35
N LEU A 47 -9.20 -9.53 -0.08
CA LEU A 47 -10.63 -9.24 -0.04
C LEU A 47 -11.09 -8.64 -1.36
N ARG A 48 -12.28 -9.03 -1.81
CA ARG A 48 -13.00 -8.42 -2.92
C ARG A 48 -14.43 -8.14 -2.50
N ILE A 49 -14.88 -6.91 -2.74
CA ILE A 49 -16.27 -6.50 -2.58
C ILE A 49 -16.76 -5.99 -3.93
N ASP A 50 -17.65 -6.75 -4.56
CA ASP A 50 -18.25 -6.42 -5.85
C ASP A 50 -19.75 -6.21 -5.70
N TRP A 51 -20.13 -4.95 -5.43
CA TRP A 51 -21.51 -4.56 -5.18
C TRP A 51 -21.99 -3.60 -6.27
N PRO A 52 -22.48 -4.11 -7.42
CA PRO A 52 -22.79 -3.26 -8.58
C PRO A 52 -23.84 -2.19 -8.28
N HIS A 53 -24.77 -2.46 -7.36
CA HIS A 53 -25.92 -1.61 -7.05
C HIS A 53 -25.94 -1.11 -5.59
N SER A 54 -24.83 -1.21 -4.87
CA SER A 54 -24.74 -0.72 -3.49
C SER A 54 -23.46 0.08 -3.27
N SER A 55 -23.54 1.06 -2.39
CA SER A 55 -22.34 1.78 -1.93
C SER A 55 -21.49 0.87 -1.06
N ILE A 56 -20.17 0.98 -1.22
CA ILE A 56 -19.21 0.33 -0.34
C ILE A 56 -18.70 1.37 0.64
N LYS A 57 -18.90 1.11 1.94
CA LYS A 57 -18.47 2.00 3.02
C LYS A 57 -17.87 1.19 4.15
N GLY A 58 -16.84 1.74 4.79
CA GLY A 58 -16.26 1.12 5.99
C GLY A 58 -14.75 1.23 6.05
N THR A 59 -14.20 0.61 7.09
CA THR A 59 -12.75 0.42 7.25
C THR A 59 -12.44 -1.05 7.02
N PHE A 60 -11.43 -1.32 6.20
CA PHE A 60 -10.99 -2.67 5.88
C PHE A 60 -9.52 -2.80 6.23
N VAL A 61 -9.15 -3.92 6.83
CA VAL A 61 -7.77 -4.18 7.25
C VAL A 61 -7.25 -5.32 6.40
N ILE A 62 -6.14 -5.07 5.69
CA ILE A 62 -5.44 -6.08 4.91
C ILE A 62 -4.00 -6.24 5.38
N GLY A 63 -3.45 -7.44 5.22
CA GLY A 63 -2.05 -7.70 5.54
C GLY A 63 -1.53 -9.03 5.00
N ALA A 64 -0.26 -9.08 4.62
CA ALA A 64 0.34 -10.27 4.02
C ALA A 64 0.36 -11.51 4.94
N ARG A 65 0.31 -11.31 6.28
CA ARG A 65 0.25 -12.38 7.29
C ARG A 65 -1.16 -12.71 7.77
N ALA A 66 -2.16 -11.93 7.36
CA ALA A 66 -3.53 -12.22 7.70
C ALA A 66 -3.93 -13.61 7.15
N PRO A 67 -4.82 -14.35 7.85
CA PRO A 67 -5.29 -15.61 7.33
C PRO A 67 -6.14 -15.40 6.08
N ASP A 68 -6.01 -16.35 5.14
CA ASP A 68 -7.04 -16.54 4.12
C ASP A 68 -8.24 -17.21 4.81
N LEU A 69 -9.30 -16.43 5.07
CA LEU A 69 -10.50 -16.93 5.74
C LEU A 69 -11.15 -18.05 4.91
N SER A 70 -11.51 -19.15 5.57
CA SER A 70 -12.26 -20.26 4.97
C SER A 70 -13.45 -20.65 5.86
N PRO A 71 -14.70 -20.36 5.44
CA PRO A 71 -15.07 -19.71 4.19
C PRO A 71 -14.67 -18.22 4.15
N PRO A 72 -14.43 -17.64 2.96
CA PRO A 72 -14.15 -16.21 2.83
C PRO A 72 -15.28 -15.34 3.37
N ALA A 73 -14.95 -14.31 4.17
CA ALA A 73 -15.94 -13.34 4.66
C ALA A 73 -16.51 -12.45 3.53
N PHE A 74 -15.72 -12.26 2.47
CA PHE A 74 -16.08 -11.55 1.25
C PHE A 74 -15.69 -12.39 0.03
N ASP A 75 -15.96 -11.89 -1.17
CA ASP A 75 -15.53 -12.58 -2.39
C ASP A 75 -14.00 -12.66 -2.45
N LEU A 76 -13.49 -13.72 -3.07
CA LEU A 76 -12.06 -13.83 -3.37
C LEU A 76 -11.72 -12.90 -4.55
N PRO A 77 -10.61 -12.14 -4.48
CA PRO A 77 -10.09 -11.42 -5.64
C PRO A 77 -9.74 -12.37 -6.79
N ARG A 78 -9.67 -11.83 -8.00
CA ARG A 78 -9.31 -12.61 -9.20
C ARG A 78 -7.89 -13.18 -9.06
N ASP A 79 -7.64 -14.35 -9.64
CA ASP A 79 -6.33 -15.02 -9.60
C ASP A 79 -5.18 -14.16 -10.17
N GLU A 80 -5.52 -13.32 -11.15
CA GLU A 80 -4.62 -12.31 -11.73
C GLU A 80 -4.12 -11.28 -10.71
N ILE A 81 -4.87 -11.07 -9.62
CA ILE A 81 -4.55 -10.15 -8.54
C ILE A 81 -3.97 -10.91 -7.34
N THR A 82 -4.47 -12.10 -7.00
CA THR A 82 -3.95 -12.85 -5.84
C THR A 82 -2.55 -13.42 -6.09
N GLY A 83 -2.27 -13.90 -7.30
CA GLY A 83 -0.97 -14.50 -7.65
C GLY A 83 0.24 -13.57 -7.53
N PRO A 84 0.22 -12.35 -8.11
CA PRO A 84 1.39 -11.46 -8.10
C PRO A 84 1.51 -10.59 -6.85
N ASN A 85 0.48 -10.50 -6.00
CA ASN A 85 0.43 -9.58 -4.86
C ASN A 85 0.56 -10.34 -3.53
N SER A 86 1.13 -9.69 -2.51
CA SER A 86 1.26 -10.27 -1.16
C SER A 86 -0.09 -10.24 -0.42
N THR A 87 -0.83 -9.17 -0.64
CA THR A 87 -2.14 -8.84 -0.07
C THR A 87 -2.92 -7.97 -1.06
N SER A 88 -4.24 -8.07 -1.07
CA SER A 88 -5.06 -7.26 -1.95
C SER A 88 -6.43 -6.87 -1.37
N ALA A 89 -6.87 -5.65 -1.72
CA ALA A 89 -8.23 -5.18 -1.51
C ALA A 89 -8.82 -4.67 -2.84
N GLU A 90 -9.92 -5.27 -3.28
CA GLU A 90 -10.63 -4.88 -4.49
C GLU A 90 -12.05 -4.42 -4.17
N PHE A 91 -12.39 -3.20 -4.58
CA PHE A 91 -13.73 -2.62 -4.39
C PHE A 91 -14.31 -2.24 -5.75
N SER A 92 -15.45 -2.82 -6.09
CA SER A 92 -16.12 -2.61 -7.38
C SER A 92 -17.59 -2.27 -7.17
N THR A 93 -18.05 -1.21 -7.83
CA THR A 93 -19.47 -0.86 -7.94
C THR A 93 -19.77 -0.40 -9.38
N ARG A 94 -21.03 -0.35 -9.80
CA ARG A 94 -21.38 0.15 -11.14
C ARG A 94 -21.80 1.61 -11.12
N THR A 95 -22.75 1.93 -10.24
CA THR A 95 -23.44 3.23 -10.21
C THR A 95 -23.41 3.89 -8.84
N CYS A 96 -22.57 3.38 -7.94
CA CYS A 96 -22.57 3.75 -6.53
C CYS A 96 -21.23 4.33 -6.10
N THR A 97 -21.23 4.88 -4.89
CA THR A 97 -20.05 5.49 -4.28
C THR A 97 -19.24 4.46 -3.52
N ILE A 98 -17.92 4.61 -3.58
CA ILE A 98 -16.97 3.88 -2.74
C ILE A 98 -16.41 4.92 -1.75
N ASN A 99 -16.61 4.71 -0.45
CA ASN A 99 -16.05 5.55 0.61
C ASN A 99 -15.43 4.65 1.68
N THR A 100 -14.15 4.32 1.50
CA THR A 100 -13.48 3.30 2.31
C THR A 100 -12.18 3.79 2.89
N THR A 101 -11.83 3.26 4.05
CA THR A 101 -10.50 3.38 4.63
C THR A 101 -9.85 2.01 4.57
N VAL A 102 -8.65 1.91 3.99
CA VAL A 102 -7.91 0.65 3.90
C VAL A 102 -6.65 0.78 4.74
N VAL A 103 -6.55 -0.05 5.76
CA VAL A 103 -5.37 -0.15 6.61
C VAL A 103 -4.54 -1.33 6.14
N VAL A 104 -3.27 -1.08 5.83
CA VAL A 104 -2.37 -2.08 5.29
C VAL A 104 -1.30 -2.39 6.34
N LEU A 105 -1.42 -3.57 6.95
CA LEU A 105 -0.52 -4.07 7.98
C LEU A 105 0.77 -4.63 7.38
N SER A 106 1.83 -4.66 8.19
CA SER A 106 3.13 -5.18 7.77
C SER A 106 3.17 -6.69 7.70
N GLY A 107 3.77 -7.21 6.62
CA GLY A 107 4.40 -8.53 6.68
C GLY A 107 5.74 -8.42 7.41
N THR A 108 5.86 -8.97 8.62
CA THR A 108 7.18 -9.25 9.22
C THR A 108 7.83 -10.43 8.50
N ASP A 109 9.14 -10.36 8.23
CA ASP A 109 9.92 -11.21 7.32
C ASP A 109 9.93 -12.75 7.58
N ASP A 110 9.24 -13.27 8.60
CA ASP A 110 9.46 -14.64 9.06
C ASP A 110 8.48 -15.72 8.52
N ALA A 111 7.51 -15.38 7.66
CA ALA A 111 6.57 -16.40 7.16
C ALA A 111 5.93 -16.07 5.80
N ALA A 112 6.72 -15.94 4.74
CA ALA A 112 6.17 -16.16 3.40
C ALA A 112 5.94 -17.68 3.22
N PRO A 113 4.75 -18.15 2.81
CA PRO A 113 4.59 -19.52 2.35
C PRO A 113 5.52 -19.73 1.15
N LYS A 114 6.38 -20.74 1.24
CA LYS A 114 7.37 -21.13 0.22
C LYS A 114 6.67 -21.55 -1.08
N SER A 115 6.24 -20.58 -1.88
CA SER A 115 5.95 -20.80 -3.29
C SER A 115 7.28 -20.99 -4.02
N ALA A 116 7.44 -22.13 -4.69
CA ALA A 116 8.68 -22.65 -5.26
C ALA A 116 9.12 -21.92 -6.56
N ALA A 117 9.23 -20.60 -6.54
CA ALA A 117 9.81 -19.81 -7.63
C ALA A 117 11.17 -19.23 -7.21
N PRO A 118 12.20 -19.26 -8.09
CA PRO A 118 13.57 -18.91 -7.71
C PRO A 118 13.71 -17.42 -7.39
N LEU A 119 14.14 -17.16 -6.14
CA LEU A 119 14.90 -16.02 -5.57
C LEU A 119 15.38 -14.92 -6.54
N SER A 120 14.46 -14.18 -7.13
CA SER A 120 14.73 -12.87 -7.72
C SER A 120 13.84 -11.85 -7.03
N LEU A 121 14.32 -11.23 -5.93
CA LEU A 121 14.07 -9.84 -5.50
C LEU A 121 12.67 -9.21 -5.66
N ARG A 122 11.60 -9.97 -5.80
CA ARG A 122 10.23 -9.47 -5.94
C ARG A 122 9.54 -9.55 -4.59
N THR A 123 9.65 -8.48 -3.82
CA THR A 123 8.67 -8.15 -2.78
C THR A 123 7.33 -7.95 -3.50
N ASN A 124 6.46 -8.95 -3.44
CA ASN A 124 5.12 -8.86 -4.02
C ASN A 124 4.41 -7.66 -3.39
N PRO A 125 3.77 -6.78 -4.18
CA PRO A 125 3.22 -5.54 -3.65
C PRO A 125 1.90 -5.79 -2.91
N ALA A 126 1.59 -4.88 -1.99
CA ALA A 126 0.26 -4.71 -1.45
C ALA A 126 -0.59 -3.95 -2.47
N HIS A 127 -1.73 -4.51 -2.87
CA HIS A 127 -2.56 -3.94 -3.94
C HIS A 127 -3.90 -3.45 -3.43
N VAL A 128 -4.22 -2.18 -3.69
CA VAL A 128 -5.52 -1.58 -3.35
C VAL A 128 -6.16 -1.05 -4.63
N ASN A 129 -7.27 -1.63 -5.03
CA ASN A 129 -7.97 -1.31 -6.27
C ASN A 129 -9.40 -0.87 -6.01
N CYS A 130 -9.80 0.26 -6.60
CA CYS A 130 -11.17 0.76 -6.58
C CYS A 130 -11.65 1.05 -7.99
N HIS A 131 -12.81 0.52 -8.35
CA HIS A 131 -13.43 0.75 -9.64
C HIS A 131 -14.91 1.11 -9.51
N THR A 132 -15.34 2.14 -10.24
CA THR A 132 -16.75 2.42 -10.47
C THR A 132 -17.01 2.90 -11.90
N SER A 133 -18.09 2.46 -12.54
CA SER A 133 -18.44 3.00 -13.86
C SER A 133 -19.00 4.42 -13.77
N SER A 134 -19.76 4.69 -12.71
CA SER A 134 -20.35 5.99 -12.42
C SER A 134 -20.50 6.15 -10.91
N GLY A 135 -19.90 7.20 -10.37
CA GLY A 135 -19.88 7.49 -8.94
C GLY A 135 -18.55 8.06 -8.46
N ASN A 136 -18.56 8.49 -7.22
CA ASN A 136 -17.37 9.03 -6.56
C ASN A 136 -16.63 7.92 -5.82
N ILE A 137 -15.31 7.95 -5.90
CA ILE A 137 -14.40 7.12 -5.12
C ILE A 137 -13.69 8.03 -4.11
N VAL A 138 -13.83 7.70 -2.83
CA VAL A 138 -13.05 8.26 -1.75
C VAL A 138 -12.38 7.09 -1.06
N ILE A 139 -11.07 7.01 -1.15
CA ILE A 139 -10.29 6.00 -0.44
C ILE A 139 -9.21 6.67 0.39
N ALA A 140 -9.07 6.26 1.64
CA ALA A 140 -7.99 6.69 2.51
C ALA A 140 -7.13 5.50 2.92
N ILE A 141 -5.82 5.63 2.77
CA ILE A 141 -4.84 4.68 3.31
C ILE A 141 -4.03 5.45 4.36
N PRO A 142 -4.51 5.51 5.61
CA PRO A 142 -3.89 6.33 6.65
C PRO A 142 -2.56 5.73 7.12
N HIS A 143 -2.44 4.41 7.07
CA HIS A 143 -1.29 3.66 7.57
C HIS A 143 -0.82 2.65 6.53
N TYR A 144 0.48 2.68 6.26
CA TYR A 144 1.20 1.70 5.45
C TYR A 144 2.57 1.47 6.09
N VAL A 145 2.81 0.24 6.57
CA VAL A 145 3.94 -0.10 7.45
C VAL A 145 4.86 -1.17 6.80
N GLY A 146 4.60 -1.54 5.54
CA GLY A 146 5.27 -2.64 4.84
C GLY A 146 6.61 -2.32 4.16
N LYS A 147 7.44 -3.37 3.97
CA LYS A 147 8.62 -3.36 3.05
C LYS A 147 8.23 -3.52 1.58
N GLU A 148 7.01 -3.94 1.34
CA GLU A 148 6.52 -4.24 0.02
C GLU A 148 6.24 -2.93 -0.73
N PRO A 149 6.11 -2.93 -2.06
CA PRO A 149 5.58 -1.76 -2.74
C PRO A 149 4.07 -1.66 -2.47
N LEU A 150 3.55 -0.45 -2.22
CA LEU A 150 2.11 -0.19 -2.17
C LEU A 150 1.61 0.28 -3.53
N HIS A 151 0.70 -0.47 -4.15
CA HIS A 151 0.07 -0.11 -5.42
C HIS A 151 -1.38 0.28 -5.20
N ILE A 152 -1.70 1.56 -5.39
CA ILE A 152 -3.04 2.11 -5.28
C ILE A 152 -3.56 2.42 -6.68
N ARG A 153 -4.69 1.84 -7.07
CA ARG A 153 -5.36 2.13 -8.33
C ARG A 153 -6.80 2.53 -8.06
N CYS A 154 -7.22 3.64 -8.64
CA CYS A 154 -8.61 4.11 -8.56
C CYS A 154 -9.05 4.55 -9.94
N GLU A 155 -10.19 4.03 -10.39
CA GLU A 155 -10.72 4.28 -11.72
C GLU A 155 -12.22 4.57 -11.63
N THR A 156 -12.64 5.72 -12.14
CA THR A 156 -14.05 6.05 -12.33
C THR A 156 -14.31 6.41 -13.78
N GLY A 157 -15.39 5.88 -14.37
CA GLY A 157 -15.84 6.27 -15.71
C GLY A 157 -16.51 7.65 -15.71
N SER A 158 -17.19 8.00 -14.62
CA SER A 158 -17.81 9.32 -14.43
C SER A 158 -17.96 9.61 -12.94
N GLY A 159 -17.28 10.67 -12.47
CA GLY A 159 -17.32 11.09 -11.07
C GLY A 159 -15.96 11.58 -10.60
N ASN A 160 -15.84 11.77 -9.29
CA ASN A 160 -14.61 12.25 -8.66
C ASN A 160 -13.85 11.12 -7.99
N VAL A 161 -12.52 11.22 -7.99
CA VAL A 161 -11.63 10.32 -7.24
C VAL A 161 -10.84 11.14 -6.24
N CYS A 162 -10.91 10.76 -4.97
CA CYS A 162 -10.12 11.30 -3.88
C CYS A 162 -9.33 10.17 -3.22
N VAL A 163 -8.01 10.28 -3.20
CA VAL A 163 -7.10 9.28 -2.62
C VAL A 163 -6.31 9.92 -1.49
N GLY A 164 -6.50 9.44 -0.27
CA GLY A 164 -5.66 9.71 0.88
C GLY A 164 -4.44 8.81 0.87
N ILE A 165 -3.27 9.39 0.60
CA ILE A 165 -1.99 8.68 0.50
C ILE A 165 -1.29 8.70 1.87
N PRO A 166 -0.71 7.58 2.34
CA PRO A 166 -0.08 7.53 3.66
C PRO A 166 1.17 8.42 3.74
N PRO A 167 1.54 8.92 4.94
CA PRO A 167 2.76 9.69 5.15
C PRO A 167 4.04 8.91 4.80
N SER A 168 4.02 7.58 4.91
CA SER A 168 5.13 6.71 4.52
C SER A 168 5.29 6.51 3.01
N PHE A 169 4.29 6.87 2.20
CA PHE A 169 4.33 6.58 0.76
C PHE A 169 5.49 7.29 0.07
N ASN A 170 6.32 6.51 -0.61
CA ASN A 170 7.40 6.97 -1.46
C ASN A 170 7.30 6.27 -2.81
N GLY A 171 6.95 7.00 -3.86
CA GLY A 171 6.65 6.37 -5.13
C GLY A 171 6.21 7.32 -6.23
N LEU A 172 5.75 6.70 -7.33
CA LEU A 172 5.23 7.42 -8.48
C LEU A 172 3.72 7.54 -8.39
N LEU A 173 3.22 8.71 -8.74
CA LEU A 173 1.82 9.00 -8.99
C LEU A 173 1.65 9.29 -10.48
N SER A 174 0.72 8.59 -11.12
CA SER A 174 0.26 8.89 -12.46
C SER A 174 -1.25 9.12 -12.43
N TRP A 175 -1.72 10.12 -13.17
CA TRP A 175 -3.15 10.36 -13.32
C TRP A 175 -3.50 10.60 -14.78
N ASN A 176 -4.75 10.27 -15.12
CA ASN A 176 -5.36 10.58 -16.39
C ASN A 176 -6.85 10.85 -16.17
N THR A 177 -7.36 11.93 -16.73
CA THR A 177 -8.75 12.37 -16.63
C THR A 177 -9.23 12.80 -18.01
N GLU A 178 -10.33 12.24 -18.50
CA GLU A 178 -10.90 12.65 -19.80
C GLU A 178 -11.43 14.09 -19.76
N GLY A 179 -12.09 14.45 -18.66
CA GLY A 179 -12.55 15.79 -18.31
C GLY A 179 -12.25 16.12 -16.84
N GLY A 180 -12.19 17.41 -16.52
CA GLY A 180 -11.89 17.90 -15.16
C GLY A 180 -10.43 18.31 -14.94
N SER A 181 -10.01 18.30 -13.68
CA SER A 181 -8.68 18.70 -13.22
C SER A 181 -8.17 17.78 -12.13
N PHE A 182 -6.85 17.66 -12.06
CA PHE A 182 -6.15 17.04 -10.94
C PHE A 182 -5.73 18.11 -9.93
N GLU A 183 -6.03 17.87 -8.65
CA GLU A 183 -5.70 18.77 -7.55
C GLU A 183 -4.96 18.02 -6.45
N VAL A 184 -3.92 18.67 -5.91
CA VAL A 184 -3.11 18.16 -4.82
C VAL A 184 -3.48 18.92 -3.55
N SER A 185 -3.81 18.18 -2.49
CA SER A 185 -4.11 18.76 -1.18
C SER A 185 -2.91 19.52 -0.62
N PRO A 186 -3.12 20.54 0.25
CA PRO A 186 -2.02 21.31 0.83
C PRO A 186 -0.96 20.43 1.52
N GLY A 187 -1.39 19.43 2.31
CA GLY A 187 -0.47 18.53 3.01
C GLY A 187 0.32 17.59 2.10
N LEU A 188 -0.21 17.24 0.92
CA LEU A 188 0.56 16.43 -0.04
C LEU A 188 1.55 17.26 -0.86
N ARG A 189 1.30 18.57 -1.00
CA ARG A 189 2.06 19.47 -1.86
C ARG A 189 3.52 19.58 -1.49
N GLU A 190 3.84 19.51 -0.20
CA GLU A 190 5.21 19.58 0.32
C GLU A 190 6.08 18.39 -0.12
N ARG A 191 5.44 17.26 -0.44
CA ARG A 191 6.10 16.01 -0.82
C ARG A 191 5.91 15.65 -2.29
N TYR A 192 5.12 16.45 -3.01
CA TYR A 192 4.74 16.25 -4.39
C TYR A 192 5.73 16.96 -5.33
N MET A 193 6.33 16.21 -6.25
CA MET A 193 7.22 16.74 -7.27
C MET A 193 6.76 16.26 -8.64
N ARG A 194 6.27 17.18 -9.47
CA ARG A 194 5.86 16.87 -10.84
C ARG A 194 7.09 16.50 -11.69
N LEU A 195 6.96 15.46 -12.51
CA LEU A 195 8.05 14.94 -13.36
C LEU A 195 7.90 15.31 -14.85
N ASP A 196 6.70 15.69 -15.28
CA ASP A 196 6.45 16.06 -16.68
C ASP A 196 7.20 17.33 -17.07
N SER A 197 7.79 17.36 -18.28
CA SER A 197 8.42 18.56 -18.86
C SER A 197 7.42 19.68 -19.15
N GLU A 198 6.19 19.31 -19.54
CA GLU A 198 5.09 20.23 -19.80
C GLU A 198 3.90 19.91 -18.88
N PRO A 199 3.45 20.85 -18.03
CA PRO A 199 2.36 20.59 -17.11
C PRO A 199 1.02 20.54 -17.85
N ARG A 200 0.50 19.34 -18.05
CA ARG A 200 -0.85 19.11 -18.58
C ARG A 200 -1.86 18.94 -17.44
N LYS A 201 -3.05 19.50 -17.60
CA LYS A 201 -4.11 19.42 -16.55
C LYS A 201 -4.74 18.04 -16.45
N ARG A 202 -4.87 17.36 -17.60
CA ARG A 202 -5.66 16.13 -17.75
C ARG A 202 -4.87 14.85 -17.53
N HIS A 203 -3.56 14.90 -17.66
CA HIS A 203 -2.70 13.76 -17.36
C HIS A 203 -1.36 14.26 -16.87
N GLY A 204 -0.65 13.39 -16.19
CA GLY A 204 0.70 13.67 -15.77
C GLY A 204 1.27 12.60 -14.87
N THR A 205 2.54 12.81 -14.57
CA THR A 205 3.32 11.98 -13.67
C THR A 205 4.00 12.86 -12.62
N ALA A 206 4.03 12.36 -11.40
CA ALA A 206 4.69 13.00 -10.29
C ALA A 206 5.37 11.95 -9.41
N LYS A 207 6.40 12.38 -8.71
CA LYS A 207 6.99 11.65 -7.60
C LYS A 207 6.40 12.18 -6.30
N ILE A 208 6.04 11.28 -5.40
CA ILE A 208 5.70 11.58 -4.02
C ILE A 208 6.83 11.04 -3.15
N SER A 209 7.40 11.91 -2.32
CA SER A 209 8.39 11.50 -1.34
C SER A 209 7.70 11.17 -0.01
N ALA A 210 8.28 10.28 0.77
CA ALA A 210 7.80 10.08 2.13
C ALA A 210 7.92 11.37 2.95
N ASP A 211 7.07 11.50 3.97
CA ASP A 211 7.13 12.63 4.89
C ASP A 211 8.44 12.58 5.69
N PRO A 212 9.22 13.67 5.79
CA PRO A 212 10.43 13.71 6.61
C PRO A 212 10.18 13.40 8.09
N SER A 213 8.95 13.66 8.57
CA SER A 213 8.51 13.34 9.93
C SER A 213 8.03 11.89 10.07
N ALA A 214 7.89 11.15 8.97
CA ALA A 214 7.57 9.73 9.03
C ALA A 214 8.74 8.97 9.66
N PRO A 215 8.46 7.97 10.51
CA PRO A 215 9.51 7.16 11.10
C PRO A 215 10.33 6.47 10.01
N ALA A 216 11.65 6.40 10.21
CA ALA A 216 12.60 5.86 9.22
C ALA A 216 12.35 4.38 8.86
N TRP A 217 11.63 3.62 9.70
CA TRP A 217 11.25 2.25 9.38
C TRP A 217 10.08 2.15 8.38
N ALA A 218 9.35 3.26 8.17
CA ALA A 218 8.16 3.36 7.33
C ALA A 218 8.46 3.84 5.90
N THR A 219 9.69 4.29 5.64
CA THR A 219 10.16 4.86 4.37
C THR A 219 11.19 3.97 3.71
#